data_AF-A0A068F7W0-F1
#
_entry.id   AF-A0A068F7W0-F1
#
_cell.length_a   1.000
_cell.length_b   1.000
_cell.length_c   1.000
_cell.angle_alpha   90.00
_cell.angle_beta   90.00
_cell.angle_gamma   90.00
#
_symmetry.space_group_name_H-M   'P 1'
#
loop_
_entity.id
_entity.type
_entity.pdbx_description
1 polymer ?
#
loop_
_entity_poly.entity_id
_entity_poly.type
_entity_poly.pdbx_seq_one_letter_code
_entity_poly.pdbx_strand_id
1 'polypeptide(L)' 'PFGFLSTMSEDISGNAGVKDVILALQWIQDHITAFGGDPTRVTLFGQVAGAALINVLTMSPAVPEGLFHRVIYHSAS' A
#
# COMPACT_ATOMS: atom_id res chain seq x y z
N PRO A 1 -4.53 17.75 -0.86
CA PRO A 1 -3.96 17.84 0.51
C PRO A 1 -4.35 16.65 1.40
N PHE A 2 -5.62 16.24 1.43
CA PHE A 2 -6.15 15.32 2.46
C PHE A 2 -5.40 13.99 2.67
N GLY A 3 -4.81 13.38 1.64
CA GLY A 3 -4.05 12.13 1.79
C GLY A 3 -2.59 12.29 2.24
N PHE A 4 -1.99 13.47 2.08
CA PHE A 4 -0.54 13.65 2.20
C PHE A 4 -0.13 14.95 2.92
N LEU A 5 -1.08 15.70 3.45
CA LEU A 5 -0.79 16.89 4.25
C LEU A 5 0.01 16.46 5.48
N SER A 6 1.14 17.11 5.72
CA SER A 6 1.96 16.89 6.91
C SER A 6 2.44 18.24 7.44
N THR A 7 2.39 18.40 8.75
CA THR A 7 3.05 19.51 9.46
C THR A 7 4.33 19.05 10.15
N MET A 8 4.78 17.81 9.89
CA MET A 8 5.91 17.16 10.56
C MET A 8 5.74 17.12 12.09
N SER A 9 4.49 17.14 12.57
CA SER A 9 4.10 16.93 13.97
C SER A 9 3.30 15.65 14.10
N GLU A 10 3.07 15.20 15.34
CA GLU A 10 2.29 13.98 15.60
C GLU A 10 0.82 14.13 15.17
N ASP A 11 0.23 15.31 15.41
CA ASP A 11 -1.18 15.58 15.09
C ASP A 11 -1.50 15.45 13.59
N ILE A 12 -0.54 15.84 12.73
CA ILE A 12 -0.65 15.74 11.28
C ILE A 12 0.65 15.16 10.73
N SER A 13 0.89 13.88 11.05
CA SER A 13 2.08 13.15 10.61
C SER A 13 2.19 13.04 9.08
N GLY A 14 1.05 13.11 8.39
CA GLY A 14 0.92 12.87 6.96
C GLY A 14 0.78 11.39 6.59
N ASN A 15 0.90 11.14 5.28
CA ASN A 15 0.78 9.82 4.66
C ASN A 15 -0.54 9.08 4.95
N ALA A 16 -1.64 9.80 5.19
CA ALA A 16 -2.96 9.19 5.36
C ALA A 16 -3.33 8.29 4.16
N GLY A 17 -3.07 8.74 2.93
CA GLY A 17 -3.32 7.94 1.72
C GLY A 17 -2.45 6.67 1.63
N VAL A 18 -1.25 6.67 2.22
CA VAL A 18 -0.44 5.45 2.32
C VAL A 18 -1.06 4.49 3.33
N LYS A 19 -1.50 5.00 4.48
CA LYS A 19 -2.17 4.22 5.53
C LYS A 19 -3.48 3.62 5.01
N ASP A 20 -4.23 4.34 4.18
CA ASP A 20 -5.44 3.82 3.54
C ASP A 20 -5.15 2.61 2.66
N VAL A 21 -4.05 2.64 1.89
CA VAL A 21 -3.65 1.49 1.07
C VAL A 21 -3.19 0.31 1.92
N ILE A 22 -2.44 0.56 3.00
CA ILE A 22 -2.06 -0.50 3.95
C ILE A 22 -3.31 -1.17 4.54
N LEU A 23 -4.30 -0.36 4.96
CA LEU A 23 -5.56 -0.87 5.49
C LEU A 23 -6.32 -1.70 4.44
N ALA A 24 -6.36 -1.25 3.19
CA ALA A 24 -6.95 -2.01 2.10
C ALA A 24 -6.22 -3.34 1.85
N LEU A 25 -4.90 -3.37 1.93
CA LEU A 25 -4.11 -4.59 1.78
C LEU A 25 -4.34 -5.57 2.93
N GLN A 26 -4.46 -5.08 4.17
CA GLN A 26 -4.86 -5.92 5.30
C GLN A 26 -6.25 -6.52 5.07
N TRP A 27 -7.20 -5.72 4.59
CA TRP A 27 -8.53 -6.22 4.26
C TRP A 27 -8.47 -7.32 3.19
N ILE A 28 -7.64 -7.16 2.15
CA ILE A 28 -7.43 -8.20 1.14
C ILE A 28 -6.90 -9.47 1.80
N GLN A 29 -5.88 -9.38 2.66
CA GLN A 29 -5.35 -10.56 3.36
C GLN A 29 -6.41 -11.29 4.17
N ASP A 30 -7.26 -10.55 4.87
CA ASP A 30 -8.29 -11.12 5.76
C ASP A 30 -9.48 -11.73 4.99
N HIS A 31 -9.80 -11.23 3.78
CA HIS A 31 -11.08 -11.54 3.13
C HIS A 31 -10.96 -12.17 1.74
N ILE A 32 -9.84 -12.07 1.03
CA ILE A 32 -9.79 -12.42 -0.40
C ILE A 32 -10.07 -13.90 -0.67
N THR A 33 -9.81 -14.79 0.31
CA THR A 33 -10.16 -16.21 0.22
C THR A 33 -11.65 -16.45 0.03
N ALA A 34 -12.52 -15.63 0.63
CA ALA A 34 -13.98 -15.72 0.45
C ALA A 34 -14.41 -15.43 -0.99
N PHE A 35 -13.56 -14.75 -1.77
CA PHE A 35 -13.77 -14.43 -3.18
C PHE A 35 -13.00 -15.39 -4.12
N GLY A 36 -12.41 -16.45 -3.58
CA GLY A 36 -11.62 -17.43 -4.34
C GLY A 36 -10.19 -16.98 -4.68
N GLY A 37 -9.71 -15.89 -4.08
CA GLY A 37 -8.32 -15.47 -4.21
C GLY A 37 -7.38 -16.19 -3.24
N ASP A 38 -6.09 -16.07 -3.51
CA ASP A 38 -5.02 -16.61 -2.67
C ASP A 38 -4.25 -15.46 -1.99
N PRO A 39 -4.36 -15.30 -0.66
CA PRO A 39 -3.68 -14.23 0.08
C PRO A 39 -2.16 -14.29 -0.06
N THR A 40 -1.58 -15.47 -0.33
CA THR A 40 -0.14 -15.69 -0.53
C THR A 40 0.35 -15.33 -1.94
N ARG A 41 -0.54 -14.85 -2.81
CA ARG A 41 -0.24 -14.53 -4.22
C ARG A 41 -0.70 -13.15 -4.67
N VAL A 42 -0.94 -12.24 -3.72
CA VAL A 42 -1.30 -10.84 -4.01
C VAL A 42 -0.18 -10.13 -4.80
N THR A 43 -0.54 -9.51 -5.93
CA THR A 43 0.36 -8.74 -6.79
C THR A 43 -0.13 -7.30 -6.89
N LEU A 44 0.72 -6.33 -6.58
CA LEU A 44 0.41 -4.92 -6.74
C LEU A 44 0.81 -4.45 -8.13
N PHE A 45 -0.06 -3.69 -8.78
CA PHE A 45 0.22 -3.01 -10.04
C PHE A 45 -0.12 -1.53 -9.88
N GLY A 46 0.77 -0.65 -10.32
CA GLY A 46 0.57 0.79 -10.22
C GLY A 46 1.14 1.53 -11.41
N GLN A 47 0.50 2.65 -11.76
CA GLN A 47 0.93 3.55 -12.83
C GLN A 47 1.23 4.94 -12.28
N VAL A 48 2.35 5.54 -12.70
CA VAL A 48 2.83 6.86 -12.27
C VAL A 48 2.81 7.00 -10.74
N ALA A 49 1.93 7.80 -10.15
CA ALA A 49 1.86 8.00 -8.71
C ALA A 49 1.54 6.69 -7.96
N GLY A 50 0.80 5.78 -8.58
CA GLY A 50 0.54 4.45 -8.02
C GLY A 50 1.78 3.56 -8.01
N ALA A 51 2.65 3.65 -9.02
CA ALA A 51 3.91 2.93 -9.03
C ALA A 51 4.86 3.44 -7.94
N ALA A 52 5.01 4.76 -7.83
CA ALA A 52 5.80 5.39 -6.75
C ALA A 52 5.25 5.02 -5.36
N LEU A 53 3.93 4.96 -5.20
CA LEU A 53 3.29 4.53 -3.96
C LEU A 53 3.61 3.08 -3.61
N ILE A 54 3.54 2.16 -4.59
CA ILE A 54 3.91 0.75 -4.36
C ILE A 54 5.38 0.63 -3.96
N ASN A 55 6.27 1.43 -4.56
CA ASN A 55 7.68 1.39 -4.19
C ASN A 55 7.89 1.84 -2.74
N VAL A 56 7.21 2.92 -2.31
CA VAL A 56 7.18 3.33 -0.89
C VAL A 56 6.70 2.19 0.01
N LEU A 57 5.67 1.44 -0.40
CA LEU A 57 5.17 0.29 0.37
C LEU A 57 6.19 -0.84 0.48
N THR A 58 7.00 -1.10 -0.56
CA THR A 58 8.03 -2.15 -0.52
C THR A 58 9.19 -1.83 0.41
N MET A 59 9.45 -0.55 0.68
CA MET A 59 10.59 -0.09 1.48
C MET A 59 10.22 0.28 2.91
N SER A 60 8.94 0.56 3.17
CA SER A 60 8.50 1.12 4.44
C SER A 60 8.43 0.06 5.54
N PRO A 61 9.09 0.28 6.70
CA PRO A 61 9.00 -0.63 7.84
C PRO A 61 7.61 -0.61 8.51
N ALA A 62 6.77 0.36 8.17
CA ALA A 62 5.39 0.44 8.67
C ALA A 62 4.44 -0.51 7.94
N VAL A 63 4.89 -1.18 6.87
CA VAL A 63 4.11 -2.16 6.12
C VAL A 63 4.40 -3.55 6.67
N PRO A 64 3.40 -4.25 7.23
CA PRO A 64 3.56 -5.63 7.68
C PRO A 64 4.02 -6.56 6.55
N GLU A 65 4.86 -7.54 6.89
CA GLU A 65 5.25 -8.59 5.96
C GLU A 65 4.04 -9.42 5.50
N GLY A 66 4.08 -9.89 4.24
CA GLY A 66 3.06 -10.79 3.70
C GLY A 66 1.81 -10.10 3.14
N LEU A 67 1.67 -8.78 3.24
CA LEU A 67 0.52 -8.06 2.66
C LEU A 67 0.43 -8.19 1.13
N PHE A 68 1.57 -8.33 0.46
CA PHE A 68 1.68 -8.58 -0.97
C PHE A 68 3.00 -9.27 -1.30
N HIS A 69 3.10 -9.86 -2.49
CA HIS A 69 4.17 -10.80 -2.84
C HIS A 69 4.93 -10.43 -4.10
N ARG A 70 4.30 -9.66 -4.99
CA ARG A 70 4.86 -9.23 -6.28
C ARG A 70 4.41 -7.81 -6.56
N VAL A 71 5.21 -7.09 -7.33
CA VAL A 71 4.94 -5.70 -7.72
C VAL A 71 5.21 -5.50 -9.20
N ILE A 72 4.42 -4.65 -9.83
CA ILE A 72 4.61 -4.19 -11.21
C ILE A 72 4.54 -2.66 -11.20
N TYR A 73 5.66 -2.04 -11.56
CA TYR A 73 5.79 -0.60 -11.69
C TYR A 73 5.58 -0.19 -13.14
N HIS A 74 4.68 0.76 -13.39
CA HIS A 74 4.45 1.29 -14.71
C HIS A 74 4.66 2.81 -14.74
N SER A 75 5.68 3.26 -15.46
CA SER A 75 5.98 4.69 -15.68
C SER A 75 6.32 5.51 -14.43
N ALA A 76 6.78 4.89 -13.35
CA ALA A 76 7.48 5.52 -12.22
C ALA A 76 8.22 4.46 -11.39
N SER A 77 9.15 4.91 -10.56
CA SER A 77 9.83 4.12 -9.53
C SER A 77 9.52 4.75 -8.18
#